data_AF-A0A7C7UEF2-F1
#
_entry.id   AF-A0A7C7UEF2-F1
#
_cell.length_a   1.000
_cell.length_b   1.000
_cell.length_c   1.000
_cell.angle_alpha   90.00
_cell.angle_beta   90.00
_cell.angle_gamma   90.00
#
_symmetry.space_group_name_H-M   'P 1'
#
loop_
_entity.id
_entity.type
_entity.pdbx_description
1 polymer ?
#
loop_
_entity_poly.entity_id
_entity_poly.type
_entity_poly.pdbx_seq_one_letter_code
_entity_poly.pdbx_strand_id
1 'polypeptide(L)'
;MGGLESLFEEAGLVNLIRPGDTVAIKVHMGESGNTTHIRPQFVAKIVELVKAEGGKPFVTDTTTIYPGKRFTASAYLETAAINGFTQQSLKAPIIIASFTALGD
;
A
#
# COMPACT_ATOMS: atom_id res chain seq x y z
N MET A 1 2.54 -18.92 -0.05
CA MET A 1 2.75 -17.66 0.71
C MET A 1 3.00 -17.87 2.20
N GLY A 2 3.08 -19.12 2.71
CA GLY A 2 3.23 -19.40 4.13
C GLY A 2 4.35 -18.66 4.86
N GLY A 3 5.52 -18.47 4.24
CA GLY A 3 6.60 -17.71 4.88
C GLY A 3 6.25 -16.25 5.22
N LEU A 4 5.35 -15.61 4.45
CA LEU A 4 4.87 -14.26 4.77
C LEU A 4 3.86 -14.27 5.92
N GLU A 5 3.04 -15.31 6.00
CA GLU A 5 2.06 -15.50 7.08
C GLU A 5 2.79 -15.76 8.40
N SER A 6 3.75 -16.68 8.41
CA SER A 6 4.61 -16.93 9.58
C SER A 6 5.34 -15.68 10.03
N LEU A 7 5.91 -14.89 9.10
CA LEU A 7 6.56 -13.63 9.46
C LEU A 7 5.58 -12.61 10.05
N PHE A 8 4.35 -12.54 9.53
CA PHE A 8 3.32 -11.62 10.05
C PHE A 8 2.91 -11.97 11.49
N GLU A 9 2.77 -13.27 11.77
CA GLU A 9 2.47 -13.80 13.10
C GLU A 9 3.65 -13.64 14.07
N GLU A 10 4.86 -14.05 13.66
CA GLU A 10 6.08 -13.97 14.46
C GLU A 10 6.47 -12.53 14.79
N ALA A 11 6.22 -11.59 13.87
CA ALA A 11 6.39 -10.15 14.12
C ALA A 11 5.34 -9.58 15.09
N GLY A 12 4.35 -10.38 15.51
CA GLY A 12 3.31 -9.98 16.45
C GLY A 12 2.29 -8.99 15.88
N LEU A 13 2.21 -8.83 14.55
CA LEU A 13 1.34 -7.85 13.91
C LEU A 13 -0.15 -8.17 14.10
N VAL A 14 -0.49 -9.45 14.20
CA VAL A 14 -1.83 -9.95 14.56
C VAL A 14 -2.35 -9.28 15.83
N ASN A 15 -1.50 -9.17 16.85
CA ASN A 15 -1.90 -8.65 18.17
C ASN A 15 -2.08 -7.13 18.21
N LEU A 16 -1.68 -6.41 17.14
CA LEU A 16 -1.80 -4.97 17.03
C LEU A 16 -3.12 -4.52 16.38
N ILE A 17 -3.83 -5.44 15.73
CA ILE A 17 -5.02 -5.12 14.94
C ILE A 17 -6.24 -5.54 15.75
N ARG A 18 -7.14 -4.58 16.02
CA ARG A 18 -8.43 -4.86 16.64
C ARG A 18 -9.55 -4.82 15.60
N PRO A 19 -10.62 -5.61 15.78
CA PRO A 19 -11.77 -5.55 14.90
C PRO A 19 -12.32 -4.13 14.77
N GLY A 20 -12.44 -3.65 13.53
CA GLY A 20 -12.91 -2.30 13.21
C GLY A 20 -11.82 -1.24 13.05
N ASP A 21 -10.57 -1.53 13.41
CA ASP A 21 -9.45 -0.60 13.25
C ASP A 21 -9.26 -0.22 11.78
N THR A 22 -8.96 1.06 11.54
CA THR A 22 -8.52 1.51 10.22
C THR A 22 -7.01 1.38 10.15
N VAL A 23 -6.50 0.55 9.24
CA VAL A 23 -5.09 0.15 9.21
C VAL A 23 -4.42 0.67 7.94
N ALA A 24 -3.43 1.54 8.09
CA ALA A 24 -2.63 2.04 6.99
C ALA A 24 -1.50 1.06 6.66
N ILE A 25 -1.45 0.56 5.43
CA ILE A 25 -0.35 -0.25 4.92
C ILE A 25 0.52 0.65 4.05
N LYS A 26 1.61 1.16 4.61
CA LYS A 26 2.53 2.04 3.87
C LYS A 26 3.48 1.22 3.00
N VAL A 27 3.54 1.51 1.70
CA VAL A 27 4.44 0.83 0.77
C VAL A 27 4.86 1.72 -0.38
N HIS A 28 6.14 1.69 -0.72
CA HIS A 28 6.65 2.36 -1.91
C HIS A 28 6.24 1.57 -3.17
N MET A 29 5.31 2.10 -3.97
CA MET A 29 4.74 1.45 -5.15
C MET A 29 5.59 1.59 -6.42
N GLY A 30 6.76 2.22 -6.29
CA GLY A 30 7.74 2.37 -7.37
C GLY A 30 7.67 3.75 -8.01
N GLU A 31 8.69 4.06 -8.81
CA GLU A 31 8.76 5.26 -9.65
C GLU A 31 8.62 4.84 -11.13
N SER A 32 8.36 5.79 -12.02
CA SER A 32 8.31 5.51 -13.46
C SER A 32 9.58 4.81 -13.94
N GLY A 33 9.42 3.64 -14.57
CA GLY A 33 10.53 2.82 -15.08
C GLY A 33 11.26 1.98 -14.01
N ASN A 34 10.86 2.08 -12.74
CA ASN A 34 11.39 1.23 -11.69
C ASN A 34 10.80 -0.19 -11.79
N THR A 35 11.66 -1.21 -11.74
CA THR A 35 11.25 -2.63 -11.74
C THR A 35 11.63 -3.36 -10.45
N THR A 36 12.20 -2.65 -9.48
CA THR A 36 12.73 -3.20 -8.21
C THR A 36 11.77 -3.02 -7.03
N HIS A 37 10.59 -2.43 -7.26
CA HIS A 37 9.54 -2.37 -6.25
C HIS A 37 9.08 -3.77 -5.82
N ILE A 38 8.53 -3.88 -4.61
CA ILE A 38 7.97 -5.15 -4.16
C ILE A 38 6.84 -5.59 -5.10
N ARG A 39 6.66 -6.90 -5.25
CA ARG A 39 5.57 -7.44 -6.07
C ARG A 39 4.22 -7.12 -5.39
N PRO A 40 3.23 -6.54 -6.09
CA PRO A 40 1.93 -6.17 -5.51
C PRO A 40 1.22 -7.30 -4.77
N GLN A 41 1.44 -8.55 -5.20
CA GLN A 41 0.85 -9.74 -4.60
C GLN A 41 1.23 -9.89 -3.12
N PHE A 42 2.45 -9.53 -2.72
CA PHE A 42 2.84 -9.57 -1.31
C PHE A 42 2.04 -8.58 -0.47
N VAL A 43 1.81 -7.37 -1.00
CA VAL A 43 0.99 -6.36 -0.34
C VAL A 43 -0.47 -6.81 -0.27
N ALA A 44 -1.00 -7.41 -1.34
CA ALA A 44 -2.35 -7.97 -1.36
C ALA A 44 -2.55 -9.05 -0.28
N LYS A 45 -1.52 -9.85 0.01
CA LYS A 45 -1.59 -10.83 1.10
C LYS A 45 -1.56 -10.17 2.48
N ILE A 46 -0.78 -9.12 2.68
CA ILE A 46 -0.85 -8.32 3.92
C ILE A 46 -2.25 -7.72 4.10
N VAL A 47 -2.85 -7.19 3.03
CA VAL A 47 -4.25 -6.70 3.07
C VAL A 47 -5.21 -7.80 3.51
N GLU A 48 -5.07 -9.02 2.99
CA GLU A 48 -5.90 -10.17 3.36
C GLU A 48 -5.74 -10.53 4.84
N LEU A 49 -4.50 -10.60 5.34
CA LEU A 49 -4.22 -10.90 6.75
C LEU A 49 -4.80 -9.84 7.68
N VAL A 50 -4.65 -8.55 7.35
CA VAL A 50 -5.25 -7.46 8.14
C VAL A 50 -6.77 -7.56 8.18
N LYS A 51 -7.42 -7.94 7.07
CA LYS A 51 -8.88 -8.17 7.03
C LYS A 51 -9.30 -9.39 7.85
N ALA A 52 -8.49 -10.45 7.88
CA ALA A 52 -8.77 -11.64 8.66
C ALA A 52 -8.86 -11.34 10.17
N GLU A 53 -8.03 -10.40 10.65
CA GLU A 53 -8.09 -9.87 12.03
C GLU A 53 -9.21 -8.84 12.27
N GLY A 54 -10.08 -8.61 11.28
CA GLY A 54 -11.20 -7.67 11.36
C GLY A 54 -10.83 -6.20 11.14
N GLY A 55 -9.59 -5.92 10.72
CA GLY A 55 -9.14 -4.58 10.34
C GLY A 55 -9.72 -4.11 9.00
N LYS A 56 -9.70 -2.79 8.79
CA LYS A 56 -10.13 -2.10 7.56
C LYS A 56 -8.90 -1.49 6.89
N PRO A 57 -8.19 -2.24 6.03
CA PRO A 57 -6.94 -1.76 5.46
C PRO A 57 -7.15 -0.77 4.32
N PHE A 58 -6.24 0.18 4.21
CA PHE A 58 -5.97 0.94 2.99
C PHE A 58 -4.47 0.98 2.74
N VAL A 59 -4.08 1.02 1.47
CA VAL A 59 -2.67 1.08 1.07
C VAL A 59 -2.31 2.54 0.81
N THR A 60 -1.15 2.97 1.27
CA THR A 60 -0.75 4.37 1.18
C THR A 60 0.73 4.53 0.92
N ASP A 61 1.07 5.69 0.36
CA ASP A 61 2.41 6.24 0.39
C ASP A 61 2.33 7.76 0.27
N THR A 62 3.46 8.41 0.45
CA THR A 62 3.60 9.87 0.39
C THR A 62 4.17 10.32 -0.95
N THR A 63 3.73 11.48 -1.42
CA THR A 63 4.35 12.13 -2.58
C THR A 63 5.79 12.58 -2.28
N THR A 64 6.56 12.79 -3.34
CA THR A 64 7.96 13.24 -3.26
C THR A 64 8.06 14.74 -3.42
N ILE A 65 9.05 15.38 -2.79
CA ILE A 65 9.29 16.81 -2.94
C ILE A 65 10.07 17.17 -4.23
N TYR A 66 10.69 16.18 -4.86
CA TYR A 66 11.43 16.36 -6.11
C TYR A 66 10.51 16.17 -7.33
N PRO A 67 10.83 16.80 -8.47
CA PRO A 67 10.05 16.62 -9.69
C PRO A 67 10.16 15.17 -10.19
N GLY A 68 9.02 14.56 -10.46
CA GLY A 68 8.92 13.16 -10.89
C GLY A 68 7.47 12.71 -10.94
N LYS A 69 7.23 11.44 -11.29
CA LYS A 69 5.85 10.92 -11.38
C LYS A 69 5.24 10.61 -10.01
N ARG A 70 6.00 10.82 -8.93
CA ARG A 70 5.51 10.78 -7.55
C ARG A 70 5.32 12.14 -6.90
N PHE A 71 5.49 13.23 -7.66
CA PHE A 71 5.39 14.59 -7.13
C PHE A 71 3.95 14.97 -6.74
N THR A 72 2.97 14.54 -7.53
CA THR A 72 1.53 14.75 -7.29
C THR A 72 0.84 13.42 -6.97
N ALA A 73 -0.28 13.46 -6.25
CA ALA A 73 -1.03 12.27 -5.88
C ALA A 73 -1.55 11.53 -7.12
N SER A 74 -2.13 12.27 -8.07
CA SER A 74 -2.68 11.74 -9.32
C SER A 74 -1.62 11.02 -10.17
N ALA A 75 -0.48 11.66 -10.42
CA ALA A 75 0.64 11.05 -11.14
C ALA A 75 1.21 9.82 -10.41
N TYR A 76 1.21 9.83 -9.07
CA TYR A 76 1.68 8.66 -8.33
C TYR A 76 0.68 7.51 -8.46
N LEU A 77 -0.63 7.76 -8.38
CA LEU A 77 -1.64 6.74 -8.63
C LEU A 77 -1.51 6.12 -10.03
N GLU A 78 -1.25 6.94 -11.05
CA GLU A 78 -0.97 6.45 -12.41
C GLU A 78 0.27 5.53 -12.43
N THR A 79 1.36 5.96 -11.80
CA THR A 79 2.60 5.18 -11.72
C THR A 79 2.42 3.87 -10.96
N ALA A 80 1.71 3.91 -9.84
CA ALA A 80 1.38 2.75 -9.04
C ALA A 80 0.55 1.75 -9.85
N ALA A 81 -0.43 2.22 -10.62
CA ALA A 81 -1.26 1.38 -11.49
C ALA A 81 -0.43 0.69 -12.58
N ILE A 82 0.50 1.41 -13.23
CA ILE A 82 1.43 0.83 -14.21
C ILE A 82 2.28 -0.29 -13.58
N ASN A 83 2.71 -0.10 -12.33
CA ASN A 83 3.48 -1.08 -11.55
C ASN A 83 2.62 -2.21 -10.97
N GLY A 84 1.32 -2.25 -11.30
CA GLY A 84 0.39 -3.32 -10.91
C GLY A 84 -0.26 -3.11 -9.54
N PHE A 85 -0.09 -1.95 -8.91
CA PHE A 85 -0.79 -1.57 -7.69
C PHE A 85 -2.10 -0.85 -8.04
N THR A 86 -3.19 -1.59 -8.01
CA THR A 86 -4.55 -1.07 -8.21
C THR A 86 -5.43 -1.50 -7.07
N GLN A 87 -6.56 -0.81 -6.87
CA GLN A 87 -7.54 -1.22 -5.86
C GLN A 87 -8.01 -2.67 -6.08
N GLN A 88 -8.10 -3.10 -7.34
CA GLN A 88 -8.49 -4.45 -7.73
C GLN A 88 -7.40 -5.48 -7.40
N SER A 89 -6.12 -5.18 -7.69
CA SER A 89 -5.03 -6.11 -7.41
C SER A 89 -4.78 -6.26 -5.90
N LEU A 90 -4.91 -5.18 -5.14
CA LEU A 90 -4.70 -5.18 -3.69
C LEU A 90 -5.96 -5.53 -2.88
N LYS A 91 -7.14 -5.47 -3.51
CA LYS A 91 -8.46 -5.61 -2.85
C LYS A 91 -8.68 -4.60 -1.72
N ALA A 92 -8.01 -3.45 -1.75
CA ALA A 92 -8.12 -2.37 -0.76
C ALA A 92 -7.97 -1.01 -1.44
N PRO A 93 -8.56 0.07 -0.89
CA PRO A 93 -8.35 1.42 -1.39
C PRO A 93 -6.86 1.79 -1.37
N ILE A 94 -6.45 2.58 -2.35
CA ILE A 94 -5.12 3.20 -2.38
C ILE A 94 -5.32 4.70 -2.15
N ILE A 95 -4.68 5.24 -1.12
CA ILE A 95 -4.79 6.66 -0.74
C ILE A 95 -3.38 7.23 -0.72
N ILE A 96 -3.10 8.20 -1.60
CA ILE A 96 -1.81 8.89 -1.61
C ILE A 96 -1.88 10.10 -0.69
N ALA A 97 -1.00 10.14 0.30
CA ALA A 97 -0.84 11.28 1.18
C ALA A 97 0.06 12.32 0.50
N SER A 98 -0.52 13.40 0.00
CA SER A 98 0.24 14.49 -0.62
C SER A 98 0.44 15.66 0.32
N PHE A 99 1.58 16.34 0.20
CA PHE A 99 1.82 17.64 0.83
C PHE A 99 1.24 18.81 0.01
N THR A 100 0.89 18.58 -1.27
CA THR A 100 0.24 19.60 -2.10
C THR A 100 -1.22 19.74 -1.67
N ALA A 101 -1.61 20.92 -1.19
CA ALA A 101 -2.96 21.22 -0.73
C ALA A 101 -3.98 21.44 -1.88
N LEU A 102 -3.56 21.27 -3.13
CA LEU A 102 -4.41 21.45 -4.30
C LEU A 102 -4.94 20.07 -4.70
N GLY A 103 -6.26 19.94 -4.82
CA GLY A 103 -6.94 18.68 -5.09
C GLY A 103 -6.68 18.18 -6.51
N ASP A 104 -5.55 17.53 -6.71
CA ASP A 104 -5.36 16.50 -7.72
C ASP A 104 -5.97 15.14 -7.31
#